data_AF-A0A6B3I3D1-F1
#
_entry.id   AF-A0A6B3I3D1-F1
#
_cell.length_a   1.000
_cell.length_b   1.000
_cell.length_c   1.000
_cell.angle_alpha   90.00
_cell.angle_beta   90.00
_cell.angle_gamma   90.00
#
_symmetry.space_group_name_H-M   'P 1'
#
loop_
_entity.id
_entity.type
_entity.pdbx_description
1 polymer ?
#
loop_
_entity_poly.entity_id
_entity_poly.type
_entity_poly.pdbx_seq_one_letter_code
_entity_poly.pdbx_strand_id
1 'polypeptide(L)'
;MAADPSAQRPGTPPPRLRPHTRRQPWILTYHSVTDTGDDPYGITVSPRRLGEQLSWLRGRGLRGVGVSELMRAHAAGRRGLVGLTFDDGYADFLQ
;
A
#
# COMPACT_ATOMS: atom_id res chain seq x y z
N MET A 1 59.66 -10.97 -25.05
CA MET A 1 58.35 -10.47 -24.60
C MET A 1 57.44 -11.67 -24.38
N ALA A 2 57.31 -12.12 -23.14
CA ALA A 2 56.39 -13.19 -22.76
C ALA A 2 55.09 -12.55 -22.27
N ALA A 3 53.95 -12.92 -22.86
CA ALA A 3 52.63 -12.48 -22.40
C ALA A 3 52.14 -13.43 -21.31
N ASP A 4 51.81 -12.85 -20.15
CA ASP A 4 51.20 -13.52 -19.00
C ASP A 4 49.67 -13.50 -19.13
N PRO A 5 48.96 -14.64 -19.23
CA PRO A 5 47.51 -14.66 -19.25
C PRO A 5 47.01 -14.72 -17.80
N SER A 6 46.76 -13.55 -17.21
CA SER A 6 46.06 -13.46 -15.94
C SER A 6 44.60 -13.93 -16.12
N ALA A 7 44.30 -15.10 -15.56
CA ALA A 7 43.01 -15.75 -15.59
C ALA A 7 41.93 -14.85 -14.95
N GLN A 8 40.90 -14.54 -15.74
CA GLN A 8 39.73 -13.80 -15.28
C GLN A 8 38.90 -14.68 -14.35
N ARG A 9 38.87 -14.34 -13.06
CA ARG A 9 37.97 -14.99 -12.09
C ARG A 9 36.53 -14.75 -12.52
N PRO A 10 35.66 -15.77 -12.57
CA PRO A 10 34.25 -15.56 -12.87
C PRO A 10 33.65 -14.67 -11.78
N GLY A 11 33.22 -13.46 -12.18
CA GLY A 11 32.52 -12.54 -11.31
C GLY A 11 31.25 -13.19 -10.77
N THR A 12 30.96 -12.93 -9.50
CA THR A 12 29.69 -13.32 -8.86
C THR A 12 28.53 -12.89 -9.77
N PRO A 13 27.64 -13.80 -10.17
CA PRO A 13 26.51 -13.41 -11.01
C PRO A 13 25.66 -12.37 -10.27
N PRO A 14 25.16 -11.34 -10.98
CA PRO A 14 24.30 -10.34 -10.37
C PRO A 14 23.09 -11.04 -9.71
N PRO A 15 22.60 -10.54 -8.56
CA PRO A 15 21.43 -11.12 -7.93
C PRO A 15 20.29 -11.14 -8.94
N ARG A 16 19.76 -12.34 -9.21
CA ARG A 16 18.61 -12.50 -10.10
C ARG A 16 17.46 -11.70 -9.51
N LEU A 17 16.99 -10.68 -10.24
CA LEU A 17 15.76 -9.97 -9.90
C LEU A 17 14.64 -11.01 -9.82
N ARG A 18 14.16 -11.27 -8.61
CA ARG A 18 13.02 -12.15 -8.40
C ARG A 18 11.84 -11.52 -9.14
N PRO A 19 11.13 -12.25 -10.02
CA PRO A 19 9.96 -11.70 -10.66
C PRO A 19 9.00 -11.20 -9.58
N HIS A 20 8.44 -10.01 -9.80
CA HIS A 20 7.42 -9.34 -8.98
C HIS A 20 6.12 -10.15 -9.01
N THR A 21 6.15 -11.35 -8.41
CA THR A 21 4.99 -12.25 -8.29
C THR A 21 4.19 -11.96 -7.01
N ARG A 22 4.71 -11.10 -6.13
CA ARG A 22 3.95 -10.61 -4.97
C ARG A 22 2.89 -9.63 -5.48
N ARG A 23 1.62 -9.98 -5.30
CA ARG A 23 0.50 -9.05 -5.50
C ARG A 23 0.77 -7.78 -4.68
N GLN A 24 0.71 -6.63 -5.33
CA GLN A 24 0.90 -5.33 -4.67
C GLN A 24 -0.16 -5.15 -3.58
N PRO A 25 0.22 -4.59 -2.41
CA PRO A 25 -0.75 -4.32 -1.36
C PRO A 25 -1.70 -3.21 -1.80
N TRP A 26 -2.95 -3.27 -1.35
CA TRP A 26 -3.94 -2.22 -1.64
C TRP A 26 -3.88 -1.12 -0.57
N ILE A 27 -3.99 0.12 -1.01
CA ILE A 27 -4.13 1.30 -0.14
C ILE A 27 -5.39 2.05 -0.60
N LEU A 28 -6.26 2.42 0.33
CA LEU A 28 -7.38 3.33 0.12
C LEU A 28 -7.09 4.65 0.84
N THR A 29 -7.29 5.75 0.13
CA THR A 29 -7.04 7.11 0.62
C THR A 29 -8.35 7.87 0.70
N TYR A 30 -8.60 8.45 1.86
CA TYR A 30 -9.75 9.30 2.17
C TYR A 30 -9.28 10.74 2.40
N HIS A 31 -10.06 11.73 1.95
CA HIS A 31 -9.70 13.15 2.07
C HIS A 31 -10.66 13.91 2.99
N SER A 32 -11.97 13.74 2.82
CA SER A 32 -12.96 14.30 3.76
C SER A 32 -14.11 13.32 3.95
N VAL A 33 -14.62 13.25 5.19
CA VAL A 33 -15.69 12.37 5.65
C VAL A 33 -16.79 13.22 6.29
N THR A 34 -17.70 13.74 5.46
CA THR A 34 -18.79 14.61 5.92
C THR A 34 -20.03 14.48 5.05
N ASP A 35 -21.21 14.73 5.63
CA ASP A 35 -22.49 14.81 4.90
C ASP A 35 -22.73 16.22 4.31
N THR A 36 -21.93 17.20 4.70
CA THR A 36 -22.09 18.61 4.32
C THR A 36 -20.83 19.11 3.63
N GLY A 37 -20.92 19.46 2.34
CA GLY A 37 -19.80 20.09 1.66
C GLY A 37 -20.10 20.42 0.20
N ASP A 38 -19.63 21.59 -0.23
CA ASP A 38 -19.30 21.82 -1.64
C ASP A 38 -18.08 20.94 -1.95
N ASP A 39 -18.24 19.98 -2.85
CA ASP A 39 -17.22 18.98 -3.20
C ASP A 39 -16.84 19.11 -4.69
N PRO A 40 -16.22 20.23 -5.10
CA PRO A 40 -15.87 20.46 -6.50
C PRO A 40 -14.87 19.44 -7.05
N TYR A 41 -14.16 18.74 -6.16
CA TYR A 41 -13.16 17.73 -6.51
C TYR A 41 -13.68 16.28 -6.43
N GLY A 42 -14.87 16.05 -5.88
CA GLY A 42 -15.45 14.71 -5.76
C GLY A 42 -14.68 13.81 -4.78
N ILE A 43 -14.02 14.39 -3.77
CA ILE A 43 -13.13 13.68 -2.83
C ILE A 43 -13.78 13.42 -1.47
N THR A 44 -15.02 13.88 -1.28
CA THR A 44 -15.75 13.76 -0.02
C THR A 44 -16.62 12.51 -0.02
N VAL A 45 -16.60 11.76 1.08
CA VAL A 45 -17.53 10.65 1.31
C VAL A 45 -18.37 10.92 2.55
N SER A 46 -19.62 10.47 2.57
CA SER A 46 -20.40 10.52 3.81
C SER A 46 -19.86 9.51 4.83
N PRO A 47 -20.03 9.76 6.14
CA PRO A 47 -19.73 8.78 7.20
C PRO A 47 -20.43 7.44 6.95
N ARG A 48 -21.69 7.47 6.48
CA ARG A 48 -22.43 6.25 6.10
C ARG A 48 -21.73 5.46 5.00
N ARG A 49 -21.30 6.14 3.93
CA ARG A 49 -20.61 5.49 2.80
C ARG A 49 -19.25 4.93 3.21
N LEU A 50 -18.51 5.65 4.05
CA LEU A 50 -17.27 5.13 4.64
C LEU A 50 -17.56 3.84 5.42
N GLY A 51 -18.60 3.85 6.28
CA GLY A 51 -19.02 2.66 7.04
C GLY A 51 -19.36 1.46 6.14
N GLU A 52 -20.04 1.68 5.02
CA GLU A 52 -20.36 0.66 4.02
C GLU A 52 -19.10 0.08 3.36
N GLN A 53 -18.14 0.93 2.98
CA GLN A 53 -16.88 0.51 2.38
C GLN A 53 -16.03 -0.32 3.35
N LEU A 54 -15.92 0.12 4.61
CA LEU A 54 -15.19 -0.61 5.64
C LEU A 54 -15.88 -1.95 5.98
N SER A 55 -17.21 -1.97 5.99
CA SER A 55 -17.99 -3.20 6.18
C SER A 55 -17.80 -4.18 5.01
N TRP A 56 -17.72 -3.69 3.79
CA TRP A 56 -17.42 -4.50 2.61
C TRP A 56 -16.03 -5.14 2.69
N LEU A 57 -15.01 -4.38 3.11
CA LEU A 57 -13.67 -4.92 3.35
C LEU A 57 -13.70 -6.05 4.38
N ARG A 58 -14.37 -5.81 5.52
CA ARG A 58 -14.53 -6.82 6.57
C ARG A 58 -15.23 -8.09 6.05
N GLY A 59 -16.31 -7.94 5.29
CA GLY A 59 -17.05 -9.05 4.70
C GLY A 59 -16.22 -9.89 3.72
N ARG A 60 -15.14 -9.33 3.16
CA ARG A 60 -14.15 -10.03 2.31
C ARG A 60 -12.99 -10.63 3.11
N GLY A 61 -13.00 -10.55 4.43
CA GLY A 61 -11.88 -10.96 5.28
C GLY A 61 -10.66 -10.04 5.18
N LEU A 62 -10.85 -8.80 4.72
CA LEU A 62 -9.80 -7.78 4.67
C LEU A 62 -9.83 -6.92 5.93
N ARG A 63 -8.65 -6.64 6.48
CA ARG A 63 -8.47 -5.75 7.64
C ARG A 63 -7.74 -4.48 7.23
N GLY A 64 -8.33 -3.33 7.55
CA GLY A 64 -7.69 -2.02 7.44
C GLY A 64 -6.58 -1.87 8.47
N VAL A 65 -5.41 -1.39 8.04
CA VAL A 65 -4.23 -1.10 8.88
C VAL A 65 -3.55 0.18 8.40
N GLY A 66 -2.68 0.76 9.23
CA GLY A 66 -1.81 1.85 8.77
C GLY A 66 -0.79 1.35 7.73
N VAL A 67 -0.33 2.26 6.85
CA VAL A 67 0.59 1.91 5.74
C VAL A 67 1.88 1.27 6.25
N SER A 68 2.47 1.74 7.35
CA SER A 68 3.69 1.14 7.90
C SER A 68 3.48 -0.33 8.32
N GLU A 69 2.31 -0.66 8.89
CA GLU A 69 1.96 -2.04 9.23
C GLU A 69 1.74 -2.89 7.98
N LEU A 70 1.04 -2.35 6.98
CA LEU A 70 0.84 -3.00 5.70
C LEU A 70 2.18 -3.35 5.04
N MET A 71 3.13 -2.43 5.02
CA MET A 71 4.45 -2.66 4.42
C MET A 71 5.24 -3.74 5.17
N ARG A 72 5.23 -3.72 6.51
CA ARG A 72 5.84 -4.80 7.32
C ARG A 72 5.20 -6.16 7.03
N ALA A 73 3.87 -6.20 6.96
CA ALA A 73 3.12 -7.42 6.68
C ALA A 73 3.38 -7.94 5.26
N HIS A 74 3.43 -7.04 4.27
CA HIS A 74 3.73 -7.35 2.89
C HIS A 74 5.14 -7.94 2.75
N ALA A 75 6.14 -7.34 3.39
CA ALA A 75 7.50 -7.88 3.43
C ALA A 75 7.54 -9.29 4.07
N ALA A 76 6.73 -9.51 5.11
CA ALA A 76 6.66 -10.76 5.86
C ALA A 76 5.77 -11.86 5.23
N GLY A 77 5.27 -11.73 3.99
CA GLY A 77 4.43 -12.80 3.42
C GLY A 77 2.93 -12.69 3.71
N ARG A 78 2.51 -11.81 4.64
CA ARG A 78 1.14 -11.78 5.17
C ARG A 78 0.16 -11.18 4.16
N ARG A 79 -1.08 -11.67 4.19
CA ARG A 79 -2.18 -11.29 3.29
C ARG A 79 -3.40 -10.87 4.11
N GLY A 80 -4.46 -10.41 3.44
CA GLY A 80 -5.71 -10.02 4.08
C GLY A 80 -5.67 -8.63 4.72
N LEU A 81 -4.68 -7.80 4.37
CA LEU A 81 -4.54 -6.44 4.88
C LEU A 81 -4.68 -5.41 3.76
N VAL A 82 -5.17 -4.24 4.15
CA VAL A 82 -5.38 -3.09 3.27
C VAL A 82 -4.91 -1.85 4.03
N GLY A 83 -4.11 -1.00 3.39
CA GLY A 83 -3.69 0.28 3.96
C GLY A 83 -4.84 1.27 3.91
N LEU A 84 -5.08 1.98 5.00
CA LEU A 84 -6.01 3.12 5.02
C LEU A 84 -5.20 4.39 5.30
N THR A 85 -5.45 5.44 4.51
CA THR A 85 -4.90 6.78 4.75
C THR A 85 -6.01 7.82 4.77
N PHE A 86 -5.76 8.88 5.53
CA PHE A 86 -6.62 10.05 5.71
C PHE A 86 -5.72 11.26 5.50
N ASP A 87 -5.89 11.94 4.37
CA ASP A 87 -4.92 12.91 3.84
C ASP A 87 -5.47 14.35 3.99
N ASP A 88 -4.65 15.36 3.69
CA ASP A 88 -4.99 16.80 3.73
C ASP A 88 -5.31 17.42 5.10
N GLY A 89 -5.56 16.62 6.13
CA GLY A 89 -5.74 17.11 7.50
C GLY A 89 -7.08 17.80 7.75
N TYR A 90 -8.15 17.38 7.05
CA TYR A 90 -9.50 17.87 7.30
C TYR A 90 -9.94 17.60 8.74
N ALA A 91 -10.62 18.59 9.33
CA ALA A 91 -11.06 18.53 10.72
C ALA A 91 -12.17 17.49 10.97
N ASP A 92 -12.90 17.10 9.93
CA ASP A 92 -13.97 16.09 10.03
C ASP A 92 -13.46 14.70 10.44
N PHE A 93 -12.17 14.41 10.28
CA PHE A 93 -11.57 13.17 10.78
C PHE A 93 -11.53 13.04 12.30
N LEU A 94 -11.76 14.13 13.04
CA LEU A 94 -11.76 14.13 14.51
C LEU A 94 -13.15 13.89 15.11
N GLN A 95 -14.18 13.74 14.28
CA GLN A 95 -15.58 13.63 14.69
C GLN A 95 -16.04 12.19 14.94
#